data_AF-A0ABD5Y6H6-F1
#
_entry.id   AF-A0ABD5Y6H6-F1
#
_cell.length_a   1.000
_cell.length_b   1.000
_cell.length_c   1.000
_cell.angle_alpha   90.00
_cell.angle_beta   90.00
_cell.angle_gamma   90.00
#
_symmetry.space_group_name_H-M   'P 1'
#
loop_
_entity.id
_entity.type
_entity.pdbx_description
1 polymer ?
#
loop_
_entity_poly.entity_id
_entity_poly.type
_entity_poly.pdbx_seq_one_letter_code
_entity_poly.pdbx_strand_id
1 'polypeptide(L)'
;MPYCPNCGSRVKAVHHYCGSCGQALSEIAESESDPPMAVDRDGFLSLRSLSYVNELLNGERELDRDSVSYTQLSREVSAVFADFARLAMVKDLDLLQLWAAGSNTDALSMSVDEMNSNQFRDWLAAIGLGRTLRMYDDALHTEFEDEFNDRLQKLIEFANEELDDEEISE
;
A
#
# COMPACT_ATOMS: atom_id res chain seq x y z
N MET A 1 -29.81 0.60 15.86
CA MET A 1 -28.95 0.23 14.72
C MET A 1 -29.46 0.95 13.48
N PRO A 2 -28.67 1.81 12.86
CA PRO A 2 -29.08 2.51 11.63
C PRO A 2 -29.24 1.53 10.45
N TYR A 3 -30.05 1.92 9.47
CA TYR A 3 -30.21 1.23 8.19
C TYR A 3 -29.62 2.11 7.08
N CYS A 4 -29.05 1.50 6.06
CA CYS A 4 -28.52 2.21 4.91
C CYS A 4 -29.67 2.91 4.16
N PRO A 5 -29.58 4.23 3.89
CA PRO A 5 -30.64 4.96 3.21
C PRO A 5 -30.81 4.55 1.74
N ASN A 6 -29.78 3.94 1.13
CA ASN A 6 -29.81 3.52 -0.26
C ASN A 6 -30.37 2.09 -0.44
N CYS A 7 -29.87 1.10 0.32
CA CYS A 7 -30.25 -0.30 0.11
C CYS A 7 -31.04 -0.94 1.26
N GLY A 8 -31.30 -0.21 2.36
CA GLY A 8 -32.05 -0.73 3.50
C GLY A 8 -31.32 -1.78 4.36
N SER A 9 -30.06 -2.10 4.08
CA SER A 9 -29.28 -3.04 4.90
C SER A 9 -28.97 -2.47 6.28
N ARG A 10 -28.89 -3.34 7.30
CA ARG A 10 -28.43 -2.94 8.64
C ARG A 10 -26.98 -2.47 8.58
N VAL A 11 -26.69 -1.37 9.27
CA VAL A 11 -25.34 -0.80 9.38
C VAL A 11 -25.01 -0.62 10.86
N LYS A 12 -23.76 -0.88 11.26
CA LYS A 12 -23.26 -0.42 12.57
C LYS A 12 -23.01 1.10 12.52
N ALA A 13 -23.16 1.76 13.66
CA ALA A 13 -23.09 3.22 13.77
C ALA A 13 -21.71 3.83 13.42
N VAL A 14 -20.66 3.01 13.37
CA VAL A 14 -19.28 3.42 13.14
C VAL A 14 -18.80 3.25 11.69
N HIS A 15 -19.60 2.68 10.79
CA HIS A 15 -19.16 2.47 9.40
C HIS A 15 -19.36 3.70 8.54
N HIS A 16 -18.31 4.11 7.84
CA HIS A 16 -18.33 5.19 6.85
C HIS A 16 -18.97 4.78 5.52
N TYR A 17 -18.98 3.47 5.20
CA TYR A 17 -19.55 2.91 3.97
C TYR A 17 -20.48 1.73 4.27
N CYS A 18 -21.55 1.59 3.48
CA CYS A 18 -22.45 0.45 3.57
C CYS A 18 -21.77 -0.81 3.05
N GLY A 19 -21.66 -1.84 3.89
CA GLY A 19 -21.08 -3.13 3.51
C GLY A 19 -21.85 -3.87 2.41
N SER A 20 -23.16 -3.63 2.26
CA SER A 20 -23.98 -4.33 1.25
C SER A 20 -24.00 -3.64 -0.11
N CYS A 21 -24.17 -2.32 -0.17
CA CYS A 21 -24.30 -1.60 -1.45
C CYS A 21 -23.15 -0.64 -1.75
N GLY A 22 -22.30 -0.33 -0.77
CA GLY A 22 -21.18 0.59 -0.95
C GLY A 22 -21.48 2.06 -0.75
N GLN A 23 -22.73 2.42 -0.46
CA GLN A 23 -23.13 3.81 -0.23
C GLN A 23 -22.31 4.44 0.91
N ALA A 24 -21.79 5.66 0.70
CA ALA A 24 -21.21 6.47 1.77
C ALA A 24 -22.30 6.84 2.79
N LEU A 25 -22.01 6.64 4.08
CA LEU A 25 -22.98 6.77 5.19
C LEU A 25 -22.72 7.97 6.11
N SER A 26 -21.61 8.67 5.92
CA SER A 26 -21.20 9.84 6.69
C SER A 26 -20.58 10.87 5.77
N GLU A 27 -20.77 12.16 6.03
CA GLU A 27 -20.07 13.25 5.31
C GLU A 27 -18.54 13.16 5.47
N ILE A 28 -18.03 12.47 6.49
CA ILE A 28 -16.59 12.15 6.68
C ILE A 28 -16.07 11.17 5.60
N ALA A 29 -16.96 10.44 4.91
CA ALA A 29 -16.58 9.68 3.73
C ALA A 29 -16.36 10.60 2.49
N GLU A 30 -16.83 11.85 2.56
CA GLU A 30 -16.62 12.91 1.56
C GLU A 30 -15.64 14.00 2.02
N SER A 31 -15.38 14.15 3.33
CA SER A 31 -14.44 15.13 3.88
C SER A 31 -13.14 14.47 4.36
N GLU A 32 -12.04 14.86 3.71
CA GLU A 32 -10.63 14.47 3.95
C GLU A 32 -10.06 14.84 5.34
N SER A 33 -10.87 14.92 6.39
CA SER A 33 -10.42 15.35 7.72
C SER A 33 -10.76 14.31 8.79
N ASP A 34 -9.75 13.45 9.04
CA ASP A 34 -9.50 12.60 10.23
C ASP A 34 -10.10 11.18 10.24
N PRO A 35 -9.25 10.14 10.11
CA PRO A 35 -8.30 9.67 11.15
C PRO A 35 -6.82 9.88 10.73
N PRO A 36 -5.77 9.36 11.41
CA PRO A 36 -4.34 9.63 11.09
C PRO A 36 -3.89 9.21 9.67
N MET A 37 -4.81 8.69 8.85
CA MET A 37 -4.64 8.37 7.44
C MET A 37 -5.25 9.42 6.50
N ALA A 38 -5.77 10.54 7.02
CA ALA A 38 -6.21 11.72 6.27
C ALA A 38 -5.02 12.61 5.87
N VAL A 39 -3.89 11.98 5.54
CA VAL A 39 -2.91 12.57 4.65
C VAL A 39 -3.55 12.47 3.27
N ASP A 40 -3.53 13.54 2.48
CA ASP A 40 -3.83 13.54 1.05
C ASP A 40 -3.21 12.28 0.40
N ARG A 41 -4.04 11.24 0.23
CA ARG A 41 -3.53 9.87 0.10
C ARG A 41 -3.45 9.51 -1.37
N ASP A 42 -2.27 9.75 -1.95
CA ASP A 42 -1.90 9.33 -3.31
C ASP A 42 -1.66 7.81 -3.42
N GLY A 43 -2.64 7.00 -3.03
CA GLY A 43 -2.57 5.53 -3.09
C GLY A 43 -3.70 4.93 -3.93
N PHE A 44 -3.44 3.80 -4.60
CA PHE A 44 -4.38 3.23 -5.58
C PHE A 44 -5.71 2.74 -4.99
N LEU A 45 -5.74 2.31 -3.72
CA LEU A 45 -6.98 1.87 -3.07
C LEU A 45 -7.84 3.08 -2.72
N SER A 46 -9.12 2.99 -3.05
CA SER A 46 -10.10 4.00 -2.61
C SER A 46 -10.30 3.93 -1.09
N LEU A 47 -10.81 5.02 -0.50
CA LEU A 47 -11.22 5.05 0.91
C LEU A 47 -12.18 3.92 1.28
N ARG A 48 -13.06 3.53 0.34
CA ARG A 48 -13.97 2.40 0.51
C ARG A 48 -13.22 1.08 0.64
N SER A 49 -12.28 0.80 -0.26
CA SER A 49 -11.48 -0.42 -0.22
C SER A 49 -10.60 -0.46 1.03
N LEU A 50 -10.07 0.68 1.48
CA LEU A 50 -9.31 0.77 2.73
C LEU A 50 -10.17 0.49 3.95
N SER A 51 -11.36 1.07 4.03
CA SER A 51 -12.31 0.78 5.11
C SER A 51 -12.61 -0.73 5.15
N TYR A 52 -12.81 -1.35 4.00
CA TYR A 52 -13.03 -2.80 3.92
C TYR A 52 -11.81 -3.60 4.39
N VAL A 53 -10.59 -3.25 3.94
CA VAL A 53 -9.34 -3.91 4.38
C VAL A 53 -9.12 -3.75 5.89
N ASN A 54 -9.37 -2.57 6.45
CA ASN A 54 -9.24 -2.31 7.89
C ASN A 54 -10.23 -3.15 8.71
N GLU A 55 -11.47 -3.30 8.25
CA GLU A 55 -12.45 -4.18 8.90
C GLU A 55 -11.99 -5.65 8.88
N LEU A 56 -11.33 -6.11 7.81
CA LEU A 56 -10.74 -7.45 7.76
C LEU A 56 -9.56 -7.59 8.73
N LEU A 57 -8.65 -6.60 8.76
CA LEU A 57 -7.48 -6.60 9.64
C LEU A 57 -7.87 -6.60 11.12
N ASN A 58 -8.93 -5.88 11.48
CA ASN A 58 -9.44 -5.80 12.85
C ASN A 58 -10.35 -6.99 13.24
N GLY A 59 -10.62 -7.91 12.32
CA GLY A 59 -11.53 -9.04 12.54
C GLY A 59 -13.01 -8.64 12.71
N GLU A 60 -13.38 -7.42 12.30
CA GLU A 60 -14.77 -6.93 12.38
C GLU A 60 -15.65 -7.49 11.26
N ARG A 61 -15.01 -8.02 10.21
CA ARG A 61 -15.62 -8.62 9.03
C ARG A 61 -14.77 -9.81 8.56
N GLU A 62 -15.43 -10.85 8.06
CA GLU A 62 -14.77 -11.96 7.37
C GLU A 62 -14.62 -11.68 5.86
N LEU A 63 -13.66 -12.34 5.21
CA LEU A 63 -13.44 -12.21 3.78
C LEU A 63 -14.63 -12.79 2.99
N ASP A 64 -15.49 -11.92 2.47
CA ASP A 64 -16.65 -12.28 1.65
C ASP A 64 -16.40 -11.93 0.18
N ARG A 65 -16.21 -12.95 -0.65
CA ARG A 65 -15.90 -12.84 -2.08
C ARG A 65 -17.08 -12.37 -2.93
N ASP A 66 -18.31 -12.51 -2.43
CA ASP A 66 -19.51 -12.06 -3.13
C ASP A 66 -19.90 -10.63 -2.75
N SER A 67 -19.20 -10.04 -1.78
CA SER A 67 -19.47 -8.67 -1.33
C SER A 67 -19.11 -7.63 -2.40
N VAL A 68 -19.88 -6.55 -2.44
CA VAL A 68 -19.60 -5.41 -3.33
C VAL A 68 -18.26 -4.75 -2.96
N SER A 69 -17.86 -4.79 -1.68
CA SER A 69 -16.55 -4.29 -1.24
C SER A 69 -15.39 -5.13 -1.78
N TYR A 70 -15.50 -6.46 -1.76
CA TYR A 70 -14.50 -7.34 -2.38
C TYR A 70 -14.43 -7.14 -3.89
N THR A 71 -15.59 -7.02 -4.55
CA THR A 71 -15.64 -6.75 -5.99
C THR A 71 -14.94 -5.43 -6.35
N GLN A 72 -15.13 -4.38 -5.54
CA GLN A 72 -14.44 -3.11 -5.74
C GLN A 72 -12.92 -3.26 -5.55
N LEU A 73 -12.50 -3.90 -4.46
CA LEU A 73 -11.08 -4.17 -4.20
C LEU A 73 -10.43 -4.95 -5.36
N SER A 74 -11.10 -5.98 -5.86
CA SER A 74 -10.63 -6.79 -6.99
C SER A 74 -10.46 -5.96 -8.27
N ARG A 75 -11.38 -5.02 -8.55
CA ARG A 75 -11.28 -4.11 -9.70
C ARG A 75 -10.09 -3.16 -9.57
N GLU A 76 -9.87 -2.60 -8.38
CA GLU A 76 -8.75 -1.69 -8.12
C GLU A 76 -7.40 -2.42 -8.26
N VAL A 77 -7.29 -3.64 -7.72
CA VAL A 77 -6.09 -4.48 -7.90
C VAL A 77 -5.86 -4.82 -9.39
N SER A 78 -6.92 -5.13 -10.13
CA SER A 78 -6.82 -5.39 -11.56
C SER A 78 -6.36 -4.17 -12.36
N ALA A 79 -6.81 -2.97 -11.97
CA ALA A 79 -6.39 -1.71 -12.59
C ALA A 79 -4.90 -1.46 -12.37
N VAL A 80 -4.39 -1.71 -11.16
CA VAL A 80 -2.96 -1.60 -10.86
C VAL A 80 -2.12 -2.52 -11.74
N PHE A 81 -2.51 -3.78 -11.94
CA PHE A 81 -1.77 -4.67 -12.83
C PHE A 81 -1.83 -4.23 -14.30
N ALA A 82 -2.94 -3.64 -14.73
CA ALA A 82 -3.02 -3.06 -16.06
C ALA A 82 -2.06 -1.87 -16.22
N ASP A 83 -1.85 -1.08 -15.16
CA ASP A 83 -0.87 0.01 -15.16
C ASP A 83 0.58 -0.52 -15.15
N PHE A 84 0.88 -1.54 -14.35
CA PHE A 84 2.19 -2.21 -14.41
C PHE A 84 2.48 -2.80 -15.79
N ALA A 85 1.48 -3.37 -16.46
CA ALA A 85 1.65 -3.85 -17.83
C ALA A 85 2.04 -2.72 -18.79
N ARG A 86 1.51 -1.50 -18.61
CA ARG A 86 1.91 -0.32 -19.40
C ARG A 86 3.32 0.14 -19.07
N LEU A 87 3.67 0.19 -17.79
CA LEU A 87 5.02 0.56 -17.35
C LEU A 87 6.08 -0.40 -17.91
N ALA A 88 5.78 -1.70 -17.92
CA ALA A 88 6.66 -2.73 -18.47
C ALA A 88 6.91 -2.61 -19.99
N MET A 89 6.10 -1.82 -20.71
CA MET A 89 6.32 -1.55 -22.13
C MET A 89 7.35 -0.43 -22.38
N VAL A 90 7.69 0.35 -21.35
CA VAL A 90 8.70 1.40 -21.45
C VAL A 90 10.07 0.74 -21.40
N LYS A 91 10.82 0.84 -22.50
CA LYS A 91 12.20 0.34 -22.56
C LYS A 91 13.06 1.08 -21.55
N ASP A 92 13.89 0.32 -20.85
CA ASP A 92 14.88 0.82 -19.89
C ASP A 92 14.29 1.48 -18.63
N LEU A 93 12.98 1.31 -18.36
CA LEU A 93 12.38 1.76 -17.12
C LEU A 93 12.67 0.76 -15.98
N ASP A 94 13.51 1.18 -15.03
CA ASP A 94 13.72 0.47 -13.77
C ASP A 94 12.82 1.07 -12.68
N LEU A 95 11.80 0.30 -12.27
CA LEU A 95 10.84 0.75 -11.25
C LEU A 95 11.46 0.88 -9.85
N LEU A 96 12.48 0.08 -9.53
CA LEU A 96 13.16 0.14 -8.24
C LEU A 96 14.03 1.40 -8.19
N GLN A 97 14.75 1.71 -9.26
CA GLN A 97 15.51 2.94 -9.37
C GLN A 97 14.60 4.17 -9.35
N LEU A 98 13.46 4.12 -10.05
CA LEU A 98 12.47 5.20 -10.05
C LEU A 98 11.93 5.48 -8.65
N TRP A 99 11.62 4.43 -7.89
CA TRP A 99 11.18 4.55 -6.50
C TRP A 99 12.29 5.10 -5.60
N ALA A 100 13.50 4.53 -5.69
CA ALA A 100 14.64 4.95 -4.86
C ALA A 100 15.02 6.42 -5.09
N ALA A 101 15.00 6.90 -6.33
CA ALA A 101 15.29 8.30 -6.66
C ALA A 101 14.27 9.30 -6.09
N GLY A 102 13.03 8.84 -5.84
CA GLY A 102 11.96 9.65 -5.26
C GLY A 102 11.79 9.49 -3.75
N SER A 103 12.50 8.54 -3.14
CA SER A 103 12.33 8.14 -1.73
C SER A 103 13.51 8.63 -0.89
N ASN A 104 13.25 9.09 0.33
CA ASN A 104 14.31 9.30 1.31
C ASN A 104 14.71 7.95 1.94
N THR A 105 15.70 7.27 1.36
CA THR A 105 16.15 5.93 1.78
C THR A 105 16.67 5.88 3.22
N ASP A 106 17.09 7.01 3.79
CA ASP A 106 17.54 7.10 5.20
C ASP A 106 16.41 6.77 6.19
N ALA A 107 15.15 6.95 5.77
CA ALA A 107 13.97 6.65 6.57
C ALA A 107 13.85 5.16 6.95
N LEU A 108 14.53 4.25 6.25
CA LEU A 108 14.51 2.82 6.58
C LEU A 108 15.26 2.47 7.86
N SER A 109 16.15 3.35 8.32
CA SER A 109 16.99 3.16 9.51
C SER A 109 16.49 3.91 10.76
N MET A 110 15.51 4.81 10.59
CA MET A 110 14.97 5.63 11.67
C MET A 110 13.85 4.91 12.44
N SER A 111 13.64 5.29 13.71
CA SER A 111 12.45 4.84 14.45
C SER A 111 11.19 5.49 13.86
N VAL A 112 10.11 4.72 13.74
CA VAL A 112 8.80 5.21 13.24
C VAL A 112 8.30 6.41 14.05
N ASP A 113 8.57 6.44 15.35
CA ASP A 113 8.14 7.52 16.26
C ASP A 113 8.84 8.87 16.00
N GLU A 114 9.96 8.85 15.26
CA GLU A 114 10.78 10.03 14.96
C GLU A 114 10.59 10.53 13.51
N MET A 115 9.81 9.81 12.70
CA MET A 115 9.59 10.13 11.29
C MET A 115 8.58 11.26 11.10
N ASN A 116 8.87 12.18 10.17
CA ASN A 116 7.85 13.08 9.63
C ASN A 116 6.93 12.35 8.62
N SER A 117 5.85 12.99 8.19
CA SER A 117 4.84 12.38 7.30
C SER A 117 5.41 11.88 5.96
N ASN A 118 6.40 12.55 5.38
CA ASN A 118 7.02 12.12 4.12
C ASN A 118 7.92 10.90 4.35
N GLN A 119 8.74 10.92 5.40
CA GLN A 119 9.59 9.78 5.79
C GLN A 119 8.75 8.54 6.12
N PHE A 120 7.64 8.72 6.83
CA PHE A 120 6.71 7.64 7.14
C PHE A 120 6.06 7.05 5.87
N ARG A 121 5.71 7.90 4.90
CA ARG A 121 5.18 7.45 3.60
C ARG A 121 6.20 6.64 2.81
N ASP A 122 7.44 7.09 2.76
CA ASP A 122 8.54 6.41 2.08
C ASP A 122 8.84 5.06 2.75
N TRP A 123 8.83 5.02 4.09
CA TRP A 123 8.93 3.79 4.87
C TRP A 123 7.78 2.82 4.58
N LEU A 124 6.52 3.31 4.54
CA LEU A 124 5.37 2.49 4.15
C LEU A 124 5.49 1.92 2.74
N ALA A 125 6.02 2.69 1.78
CA ALA A 125 6.25 2.22 0.42
C ALA A 125 7.28 1.09 0.39
N ALA A 126 8.40 1.22 1.12
CA ALA A 126 9.42 0.18 1.23
C ALA A 126 8.89 -1.11 1.86
N ILE A 127 8.19 -0.99 2.99
CA ILE A 127 7.56 -2.15 3.65
C ILE A 127 6.49 -2.78 2.73
N GLY A 128 5.72 -1.95 2.02
CA GLY A 128 4.73 -2.40 1.05
C GLY A 128 5.33 -3.21 -0.10
N LEU A 129 6.51 -2.83 -0.61
CA LEU A 129 7.23 -3.59 -1.63
C LEU A 129 7.57 -5.00 -1.13
N GLY A 130 8.24 -5.12 0.01
CA GLY A 130 8.62 -6.42 0.58
C GLY A 130 7.40 -7.30 0.89
N ARG A 131 6.36 -6.71 1.48
CA ARG A 131 5.10 -7.43 1.75
C ARG A 131 4.41 -7.93 0.49
N THR A 132 4.49 -7.18 -0.61
CA THR A 132 3.93 -7.62 -1.90
C THR A 132 4.64 -8.88 -2.39
N LEU A 133 5.96 -8.95 -2.31
CA LEU A 133 6.72 -10.15 -2.69
C LEU A 133 6.33 -11.35 -1.82
N ARG A 134 6.28 -11.17 -0.49
CA ARG A 134 5.86 -12.22 0.45
C ARG A 134 4.48 -12.78 0.13
N MET A 135 3.52 -11.92 -0.21
CA MET A 135 2.17 -12.35 -0.55
C MET A 135 2.16 -13.28 -1.78
N TYR A 136 3.06 -13.08 -2.75
CA TYR A 136 3.20 -13.98 -3.89
C TYR A 136 3.94 -15.25 -3.53
N ASP A 137 4.97 -15.17 -2.70
CA ASP A 137 5.67 -16.36 -2.18
C ASP A 137 4.72 -17.30 -1.43
N ASP A 138 3.89 -16.76 -0.54
CA ASP A 138 2.87 -17.52 0.17
C ASP A 138 1.86 -18.17 -0.79
N ALA A 139 1.47 -17.46 -1.85
CA ALA A 139 0.47 -17.92 -2.82
C ALA A 139 1.01 -18.93 -3.85
N LEU A 140 2.28 -18.81 -4.22
CA LEU A 140 2.95 -19.63 -5.24
C LEU A 140 3.88 -20.69 -4.65
N HIS A 141 4.07 -20.67 -3.32
CA HIS A 141 5.02 -21.50 -2.59
C HIS A 141 6.47 -21.33 -3.10
N THR A 142 6.93 -20.08 -3.16
CA THR A 142 8.27 -19.67 -3.60
C THR A 142 9.06 -18.95 -2.50
N GLU A 143 10.33 -18.62 -2.76
CA GLU A 143 11.25 -17.90 -1.84
C GLU A 143 11.83 -16.63 -2.53
N PHE A 144 11.03 -15.98 -3.38
CA PHE A 144 11.46 -14.86 -4.20
C PHE A 144 11.80 -13.61 -3.38
N GLU A 145 11.08 -13.35 -2.28
CA GLU A 145 11.38 -12.26 -1.35
C GLU A 145 12.80 -12.36 -0.80
N ASP A 146 13.22 -13.55 -0.38
CA ASP A 146 14.56 -13.78 0.17
C ASP A 146 15.63 -13.56 -0.91
N GLU A 147 15.43 -14.12 -2.12
CA GLU A 147 16.35 -13.88 -3.24
C GLU A 147 16.43 -12.39 -3.64
N PHE A 148 15.30 -11.69 -3.62
CA PHE A 148 15.25 -10.25 -3.90
C PHE A 148 16.02 -9.45 -2.84
N ASN A 149 15.80 -9.74 -1.57
CA ASN A 149 16.47 -9.06 -0.45
C ASN A 149 17.99 -9.27 -0.49
N ASP A 150 18.45 -10.50 -0.75
CA ASP A 150 19.87 -10.83 -0.89
C ASP A 150 20.54 -10.04 -2.03
N ARG A 151 19.83 -9.88 -3.16
CA ARG A 151 20.33 -9.11 -4.31
C ARG A 151 20.33 -7.61 -4.01
N LEU A 152 19.30 -7.10 -3.34
CA LEU A 152 19.19 -5.70 -2.94
C LEU A 152 20.32 -5.33 -1.98
N GLN A 153 20.60 -6.17 -0.98
CA GLN A 153 21.67 -5.92 -0.03
C GLN A 153 23.04 -5.86 -0.72
N LYS A 154 23.34 -6.78 -1.63
CA LYS A 154 24.59 -6.75 -2.41
C LYS A 154 24.74 -5.47 -3.24
N LEU A 155 23.65 -4.95 -3.79
CA LEU A 155 23.66 -3.69 -4.53
C LEU A 155 23.96 -2.50 -3.61
N ILE A 156 23.38 -2.49 -2.41
CA ILE A 156 23.63 -1.45 -1.40
C ILE A 156 25.08 -1.51 -0.92
N GLU A 157 25.60 -2.71 -0.65
CA GLU A 157 27.00 -2.92 -0.26
C GLU A 157 27.96 -2.40 -1.33
N PHE A 158 27.74 -2.76 -2.59
CA PHE A 158 28.55 -2.27 -3.71
C PHE A 158 28.51 -0.74 -3.86
N ALA A 159 27.32 -0.14 -3.75
CA ALA A 159 27.17 1.31 -3.86
C ALA A 159 27.89 2.06 -2.72
N ASN A 160 27.92 1.50 -1.51
CA ASN A 160 28.65 2.10 -0.39
C ASN A 160 30.17 1.93 -0.55
N GLU A 161 30.64 0.79 -1.06
CA GLU A 161 32.07 0.57 -1.35
C GLU A 161 32.61 1.52 -2.44
N GLU A 162 31.84 1.79 -3.49
CA GLU A 162 32.23 2.77 -4.53
C GLU A 162 32.32 4.22 -4.00
N LEU A 163 31.48 4.59 -3.02
CA LEU A 163 31.50 5.92 -2.41
C LEU A 163 32.66 6.09 -1.41
N ASP A 164 32.99 5.05 -0.65
CA ASP A 164 34.13 5.06 0.29
C ASP A 164 35.49 5.15 -0.44
N ASP A 165 35.60 4.54 -1.63
CA ASP A 165 36.81 4.61 -2.46
C ASP A 165 36.99 5.99 -3.14
N GLU A 166 35.90 6.73 -3.42
CA GLU A 166 35.98 8.11 -3.93
C GLU A 166 36.40 9.12 -2.84
N GLU A 167 35.97 8.96 -1.58
CA GLU A 167 36.37 9.83 -0.46
C GLU A 167 37.86 9.69 -0.06
N ILE A 168 38.52 8.58 -0.41
CA ILE A 168 39.96 8.35 -0.14
C ILE A 168 40.85 8.99 -1.24
N SER A 169 40.26 9.57 -2.28
CA SER A 169 40.97 10.08 -3.46
C SER A 169 41.08 11.61 -3.60
N GLU A 170 40.69 12.41 -2.59
CA GLU A 170 40.98 13.86 -2.51
C GLU A 170 42.23 14.23 -1.68
#